data_AF-A0A9R1Q1P1-F1
#
_entry.id   AF-A0A9R1Q1P1-F1
#
_cell.length_a   1.000
_cell.length_b   1.000
_cell.length_c   1.000
_cell.angle_alpha   90.00
_cell.angle_beta   90.00
_cell.angle_gamma   90.00
#
_symmetry.space_group_name_H-M   'P 1'
#
loop_
_entity.id
_entity.type
_entity.pdbx_description
1 polymer ?
#
loop_
_entity_poly.entity_id
_entity_poly.type
_entity_poly.pdbx_seq_one_letter_code
_entity_poly.pdbx_strand_id
1 'polypeptide(L)'
;MFQAWNFLEEGKSGDFMDTVLLKSCSLRQVSLCIHIALLCVQDSPGARPLMSLVVSMLDNEAMPLTTPKQPLYFIGRRHEAVEATEDSVNSAGLTTLVGR
;
A
#
# COMPACT_ATOMS: atom_id res chain seq x y z
N MET A 1 3.20 3.19 3.69
CA MET A 1 2.40 2.39 2.73
C MET A 1 2.40 2.97 1.31
N PHE A 2 2.23 4.30 1.14
CA PHE A 2 2.37 4.97 -0.18
C PHE A 2 3.73 4.71 -0.87
N GLN A 3 4.83 4.89 -0.14
CA GLN A 3 6.19 4.63 -0.66
C GLN A 3 6.39 3.17 -1.07
N ALA A 4 6.00 2.21 -0.23
CA ALA A 4 6.14 0.78 -0.53
C ALA A 4 5.40 0.35 -1.80
N TRP A 5 4.22 0.92 -2.08
CA TRP A 5 3.47 0.65 -3.31
C TRP A 5 4.17 1.22 -4.55
N ASN A 6 4.63 2.47 -4.51
CA ASN A 6 5.37 3.06 -5.64
C ASN A 6 6.64 2.28 -5.93
N PHE A 7 7.33 1.77 -4.90
CA PHE A 7 8.49 0.90 -5.08
C PHE A 7 8.15 -0.46 -5.69
N LEU A 8 6.96 -1.01 -5.40
CA LEU A 8 6.47 -2.22 -6.08
C LEU A 8 6.15 -1.95 -7.55
N GLU A 9 5.50 -0.84 -7.87
CA GLU A 9 5.18 -0.47 -9.27
C GLU A 9 6.41 -0.06 -10.08
N GLU A 10 7.37 0.64 -9.48
CA GLU A 10 8.58 1.13 -10.17
C GLU A 10 9.74 0.12 -10.19
N GLY A 11 9.61 -1.01 -9.49
CA GLY A 11 10.68 -2.03 -9.39
C GLY A 11 11.94 -1.56 -8.65
N LYS A 12 11.88 -0.40 -7.97
CA LYS A 12 13.00 0.22 -7.23
C LYS A 12 13.07 -0.23 -5.76
N SER A 13 12.87 -1.52 -5.50
CA SER A 13 12.84 -2.05 -4.13
C SER A 13 14.10 -1.76 -3.30
N GLY A 14 15.25 -1.51 -3.95
CA GLY A 14 16.51 -1.17 -3.29
C GLY A 14 16.52 0.19 -2.58
N ASP A 15 15.78 1.18 -3.08
CA ASP A 15 15.77 2.54 -2.50
C ASP A 15 14.91 2.63 -1.23
N PHE A 16 14.14 1.57 -0.93
CA PHE A 16 13.32 1.47 0.27
C PHE A 16 14.12 1.02 1.51
N MET A 17 15.29 0.41 1.31
CA MET A 17 16.01 -0.26 2.38
C MET A 17 17.09 0.59 3.01
N ASP A 18 17.19 0.51 4.34
CA ASP A 18 18.36 0.99 5.06
C ASP A 18 19.64 0.36 4.49
N THR A 19 20.70 1.16 4.41
CA THR A 19 22.00 0.77 3.84
C THR A 19 22.61 -0.48 4.50
N VAL A 20 22.20 -0.79 5.74
CA VAL A 20 22.58 -2.00 6.48
C VAL A 20 21.85 -3.24 5.95
N LEU A 21 20.57 -3.10 5.58
CA LEU A 21 19.76 -4.16 5.00
C LEU A 21 20.18 -4.46 3.56
N LEU A 22 20.61 -3.43 2.82
CA LEU A 22 21.16 -3.59 1.47
C LEU A 22 22.39 -4.51 1.41
N LYS A 23 23.18 -4.54 2.50
CA LYS A 23 24.39 -5.38 2.61
C LYS A 23 24.09 -6.81 3.07
N SER A 24 22.93 -7.03 3.66
CA SER A 24 22.59 -8.28 4.36
C SER A 24 21.51 -9.10 3.63
N CYS A 25 20.78 -8.51 2.69
CA CYS A 25 19.71 -9.16 1.94
C CYS A 25 19.89 -9.00 0.43
N SER A 26 19.49 -10.01 -0.34
CA SER A 26 19.47 -9.93 -1.80
C SER A 26 18.28 -9.09 -2.26
N LEU A 27 18.40 -8.32 -3.36
CA LEU A 27 17.29 -7.54 -3.92
C LEU A 27 16.02 -8.37 -4.15
N ARG A 28 16.17 -9.67 -4.43
CA ARG A 28 15.04 -10.60 -4.57
C ARG A 28 14.29 -10.81 -3.26
N GLN A 29 15.01 -11.06 -2.16
CA GLN A 29 14.41 -11.19 -0.81
C GLN A 29 13.71 -9.91 -0.38
N VAL A 30 14.27 -8.75 -0.74
CA VAL A 30 13.67 -7.44 -0.45
C VAL A 30 12.34 -7.29 -1.19
N SER A 31 12.35 -7.54 -2.50
CA SER A 31 11.15 -7.47 -3.33
C SER A 31 10.07 -8.43 -2.83
N LEU A 32 10.47 -9.66 -2.49
CA LEU A 32 9.60 -10.68 -1.90
C LEU A 32 8.95 -10.20 -0.59
N CYS A 33 9.75 -9.66 0.34
CA CYS A 33 9.26 -9.13 1.61
C CYS A 33 8.29 -7.96 1.41
N ILE A 34 8.58 -7.04 0.49
CA ILE A 34 7.66 -5.93 0.15
C ILE A 34 6.34 -6.48 -0.38
N HIS A 35 6.40 -7.45 -1.29
CA HIS A 35 5.22 -8.06 -1.90
C HIS A 35 4.34 -8.77 -0.86
N ILE A 36 4.95 -9.57 0.02
CA ILE A 36 4.27 -10.26 1.13
C ILE A 36 3.68 -9.24 2.10
N ALA A 37 4.42 -8.20 2.47
CA ALA A 37 3.92 -7.14 3.35
C ALA A 37 2.67 -6.47 2.77
N LEU A 38 2.65 -6.21 1.45
CA LEU A 38 1.51 -5.64 0.74
C LEU A 38 0.31 -6.60 0.66
N LEU A 39 0.54 -7.91 0.64
CA LEU A 39 -0.54 -8.91 0.74
C LEU A 39 -1.13 -8.99 2.15
N CYS A 40 -0.30 -8.87 3.19
CA CYS A 40 -0.75 -8.93 4.59
C CYS A 40 -1.62 -7.74 5.01
N VAL A 41 -1.43 -6.58 4.39
CA VAL A 41 -2.14 -5.33 4.74
C VAL A 41 -3.31 -5.01 3.82
N GLN A 42 -3.79 -6.00 3.04
CA GLN A 42 -4.95 -5.82 2.17
C GLN A 42 -6.20 -5.38 2.96
N ASP A 43 -6.97 -4.47 2.37
CA ASP A 43 -8.18 -3.91 2.97
C ASP A 43 -9.21 -5.01 3.26
N SER A 44 -9.45 -5.90 2.30
CA SER A 44 -10.33 -7.06 2.49
C SER A 44 -9.64 -8.17 3.29
N PRO A 45 -10.18 -8.62 4.44
CA PRO A 45 -9.58 -9.68 5.24
C PRO A 45 -9.38 -10.99 4.46
N GLY A 46 -10.31 -11.33 3.57
CA GLY A 46 -10.23 -12.54 2.75
C GLY A 46 -9.16 -12.51 1.65
N ALA A 47 -8.54 -11.36 1.37
CA ALA A 47 -7.40 -11.27 0.45
C ALA A 47 -6.05 -11.35 1.17
N ARG A 48 -6.04 -11.40 2.51
CA ARG A 48 -4.81 -11.55 3.29
C ARG A 48 -4.39 -13.03 3.25
N PRO A 49 -3.10 -13.32 3.01
CA PRO A 49 -2.61 -14.69 3.01
C PRO A 49 -2.69 -15.30 4.41
N LEU A 50 -2.87 -16.61 4.47
CA LEU A 50 -2.73 -17.35 5.72
C LEU A 50 -1.28 -17.25 6.22
N MET A 51 -1.08 -17.23 7.53
CA MET A 51 0.28 -17.18 8.11
C MET A 51 1.15 -18.37 7.68
N SER A 52 0.56 -19.55 7.51
CA SER A 52 1.26 -20.72 6.95
C SER A 52 1.77 -20.46 5.54
N LEU A 53 0.94 -19.83 4.70
CA LEU A 53 1.30 -19.45 3.34
C LEU A 53 2.42 -18.40 3.33
N VAL A 54 2.36 -17.41 4.24
CA VAL A 54 3.44 -16.42 4.40
C VAL A 54 4.78 -17.08 4.71
N VAL A 55 4.79 -18.06 5.63
CA VAL A 55 6.02 -18.81 5.96
C VAL A 55 6.52 -19.59 4.74
N SER A 56 5.63 -20.27 4.00
CA SER A 56 6.01 -20.98 2.78
C SER A 56 6.56 -20.06 1.69
N MET A 57 6.00 -18.86 1.54
CA MET A 57 6.49 -17.85 0.59
C MET A 57 7.89 -17.35 0.96
N LEU A 58 8.18 -17.19 2.25
CA LEU A 58 9.50 -16.76 2.74
C LEU A 58 10.55 -17.86 2.62
N ASP A 59 10.15 -19.12 2.80
CA ASP A 59 11.04 -20.28 2.70
C ASP A 59 11.37 -20.64 1.24
N ASN A 60 10.48 -20.29 0.30
CA ASN A 60 10.65 -20.54 -1.12
C ASN A 60 10.48 -19.26 -1.96
N GLU A 61 11.60 -18.60 -2.24
CA GLU A 61 11.64 -17.37 -3.07
C GLU A 61 11.09 -17.56 -4.49
N ALA A 62 10.99 -18.80 -5.01
CA ALA A 62 10.46 -19.11 -6.34
C ALA A 62 8.94 -19.36 -6.36
N MET A 63 8.27 -19.29 -5.21
CA MET A 63 6.84 -19.52 -5.13
C MET A 63 6.07 -18.41 -5.87
N PRO A 64 5.09 -18.76 -6.73
CA PRO A 64 4.28 -17.75 -7.41
C PRO A 64 3.44 -16.97 -6.41
N LEU A 65 3.61 -15.65 -6.41
CA LEU A 65 2.86 -14.73 -5.55
C LEU A 65 1.71 -14.08 -6.33
N THR A 66 0.55 -14.00 -5.70
CA THR A 66 -0.58 -13.21 -6.22
C THR A 66 -0.26 -11.73 -6.12
N THR A 67 -0.61 -10.94 -7.13
CA THR A 67 -0.39 -9.49 -7.10
C THR A 67 -1.28 -8.82 -6.04
N PRO A 68 -0.72 -8.05 -5.10
CA PRO A 68 -1.52 -7.28 -4.15
C PRO A 68 -2.40 -6.28 -4.89
N LYS A 69 -3.62 -6.07 -4.41
CA LYS A 69 -4.50 -5.02 -4.95
C LYS A 69 -4.05 -3.66 -4.42
N GLN A 70 -4.26 -2.62 -5.23
CA GLN A 70 -4.02 -1.25 -4.82
C GLN A 70 -4.95 -0.93 -3.64
N PRO A 71 -4.39 -0.50 -2.50
CA PRO A 71 -5.20 -0.13 -1.35
C PRO A 71 -6.16 1.02 -1.66
N LEU A 72 -7.36 0.99 -1.08
CA LEU A 72 -8.39 2.00 -1.36
C LEU A 72 -8.00 3.42 -0.92
N TYR A 73 -7.07 3.58 0.03
CA TYR A 73 -6.58 4.91 0.44
C TYR A 73 -5.82 5.65 -0.69
N PHE A 74 -5.47 5.00 -1.80
CA PHE A 74 -4.94 5.67 -2.99
C PHE A 74 -6.01 6.42 -3.80
N ILE A 75 -7.28 6.03 -3.67
CA ILE A 75 -8.38 6.54 -4.51
C ILE A 75 -8.70 8.01 -4.17
N GLY A 76 -8.51 8.42 -2.92
CA GLY A 76 -8.72 9.81 -2.48
C GLY A 76 -7.73 10.83 -3.05
N ARG A 77 -6.58 10.40 -3.61
CA ARG A 77 -5.55 11.32 -4.12
C ARG A 77 -5.56 11.49 -5.64
N ARG A 78 -6.30 10.65 -6.37
CA ARG A 78 -6.49 10.81 -7.83
C ARG A 78 -7.61 11.80 -8.17
N HIS A 79 -8.47 12.15 -7.22
CA HIS A 79 -9.57 13.08 -7.45
C HIS A 79 -9.17 14.56 -7.37
N GLU A 80 -7.95 14.89 -6.91
CA GLU A 80 -7.50 16.29 -6.79
C GLU A 80 -6.69 16.80 -7.99
N ALA A 81 -6.55 16.00 -9.06
CA ALA A 81 -5.78 16.38 -10.26
C ALA A 81 -6.63 16.62 -11.51
N VAL A 82 -7.95 16.51 -11.42
CA VAL A 82 -8.87 16.78 -12.52
C VAL A 82 -10.08 17.51 -11.94
N GLU A 83 -10.48 18.61 -12.58
CA GLU A 83 -11.58 19.51 -12.22
C GLU A 83 -11.24 20.64 -11.23
N ALA A 84 -10.37 21.56 -11.67
CA ALA A 84 -10.43 22.96 -11.24
C ALA A 84 -11.07 23.82 -12.34
N THR A 85 -12.27 23.44 -12.78
CA THR A 85 -13.26 24.34 -13.38
C THR A 85 -14.64 23.76 -13.10
N GLU A 86 -15.28 24.22 -12.03
CA GLU A 86 -16.71 24.55 -12.00
C GLU A 86 -17.08 25.00 -10.58
N ASP A 87 -17.39 26.29 -10.48
CA ASP A 87 -17.89 26.94 -9.28
C ASP A 87 -19.15 26.24 -8.75
N SER A 88 -19.07 25.64 -7.57
CA SER A 88 -20.27 25.25 -6.83
C SER A 88 -20.15 25.70 -5.38
N VAL A 89 -20.95 26.70 -5.04
CA VAL A 89 -21.08 27.28 -3.71
C VAL A 89 -21.75 26.26 -2.78
N ASN A 90 -21.01 25.66 -1.85
CA ASN A 90 -21.63 24.91 -0.76
C ASN A 90 -22.00 25.86 0.39
N SER A 91 -23.31 26.08 0.58
CA SER A 91 -23.83 26.82 1.73
C SER A 91 -23.61 26.03 3.02
N ALA A 92 -22.70 26.50 3.88
CA ALA A 92 -22.47 25.90 5.18
C ALA A 92 -23.67 26.15 6.12
N GLY A 93 -24.41 25.08 6.44
CA GLY A 93 -25.41 25.09 7.52
C GLY A 93 -24.73 25.07 8.88
N LEU A 94 -24.68 26.21 9.55
CA LEU A 94 -24.17 26.34 10.93
C LEU A 94 -25.27 25.90 11.89
N THR A 95 -25.09 24.76 12.57
CA THR A 95 -25.95 24.35 13.69
C THR A 95 -25.26 24.65 15.01
N THR A 96 -25.80 25.60 15.77
CA THR A 96 -25.39 25.93 17.13
C THR A 96 -25.95 24.90 18.10
N LEU A 97 -25.07 24.12 18.75
CA LEU A 97 -25.42 23.31 19.92
C LEU A 97 -25.41 24.21 21.16
N VAL A 98 -26.59 24.62 21.63
CA VAL A 98 -26.74 25.21 22.98
C VAL A 98 -26.93 24.06 23.96
N GLY A 99 -25.89 23.76 24.73
CA GLY A 99 -25.94 22.87 25.90
C GLY A 99 -26.78 23.50 27.02
N ARG A 100 -27.55 22.66 27.72
CA ARG A 100 -28.45 23.03 28.81
C ARG A 100 -27.70 23.43 30.07
#